data_AF-A0A2M8PR11-F1
#
_entry.id   AF-A0A2M8PR11-F1
#
_cell.length_a   1.000
_cell.length_b   1.000
_cell.length_c   1.000
_cell.angle_alpha   90.00
_cell.angle_beta   90.00
_cell.angle_gamma   90.00
#
_symmetry.space_group_name_H-M   'P 1'
#
loop_
_entity.id
_entity.type
_entity.pdbx_description
1 polymer ?
#
loop_
_entity_poly.entity_id
_entity_poly.type
_entity_poly.pdbx_seq_one_letter_code
_entity_poly.pdbx_strand_id
1 'polypeptide(L)' 'GIHDADDLPHRGFKSLLRFMRWYRPRYMLHGHVHTWDRRTIVETQYYGTQILNINPMTILDIEPRP' A
#
# COMPACT_ATOMS: atom_id res chain seq x y z
N GLY A 1 8.47 5.60 -1.45
CA GLY A 1 7.77 4.64 -0.60
C GLY A 1 7.50 3.39 -1.41
N ILE A 2 6.55 2.58 -0.97
CA ILE A 2 6.13 1.36 -1.68
C ILE A 2 4.98 1.75 -2.62
N HIS A 3 5.07 1.32 -3.89
CA HIS A 3 4.16 1.71 -4.99
C HIS A 3 4.25 3.19 -5.43
N ASP A 4 5.35 3.90 -5.15
CA ASP A 4 5.61 5.24 -5.68
C ASP A 4 5.88 5.21 -7.20
N ALA A 5 5.66 6.35 -7.87
CA ALA A 5 6.16 6.60 -9.22
C ALA A 5 7.28 7.65 -9.23
N ASP A 6 7.94 7.81 -10.38
CA ASP A 6 9.14 8.66 -10.50
C ASP A 6 8.85 10.18 -10.46
N ASP A 7 7.62 10.57 -10.76
CA ASP A 7 7.19 11.96 -10.75
C ASP A 7 6.96 12.53 -9.34
N LEU A 8 6.94 13.86 -9.23
CA LEU A 8 6.85 14.54 -7.93
C LEU A 8 5.54 14.26 -7.17
N PRO A 9 4.35 14.31 -7.80
CA PRO A 9 3.09 14.00 -7.12
C PRO A 9 3.03 12.60 -6.49
N HIS A 10 3.63 11.60 -7.13
CA HIS A 10 3.53 10.22 -6.71
C HIS A 10 4.69 9.75 -5.80
N ARG A 11 5.46 10.69 -5.25
CA ARG A 11 6.44 10.40 -4.20
C ARG A 11 5.75 10.30 -2.85
N GLY A 12 5.75 9.11 -2.29
CA GLY A 12 5.24 8.79 -0.97
C GLY A 12 6.17 9.20 0.17
N PHE A 13 5.68 9.03 1.40
CA PHE A 13 6.35 9.50 2.61
C PHE A 13 7.17 8.39 3.28
N LYS A 14 8.46 8.64 3.55
CA LYS A 14 9.33 7.69 4.28
C LYS A 14 8.87 7.42 5.72
N SER A 15 8.09 8.33 6.32
CA SER A 15 7.49 8.16 7.66
C SER A 15 6.55 6.95 7.72
N LEU A 16 5.85 6.62 6.63
CA LEU A 16 4.94 5.48 6.57
C LEU A 16 5.69 4.14 6.67
N LEU A 17 6.91 4.06 6.13
CA LEU A 17 7.77 2.89 6.33
C LEU A 17 8.16 2.72 7.81
N ARG A 18 8.45 3.82 8.51
CA ARG A 18 8.75 3.79 9.96
C ARG A 18 7.52 3.37 10.76
N PHE A 19 6.35 3.91 10.43
CA PHE A 19 5.08 3.55 11.04
C PHE A 19 4.79 2.05 10.93
N MET A 20 4.91 1.46 9.73
CA MET A 20 4.70 0.03 9.54
C MET A 20 5.69 -0.83 10.31
N ARG A 21 6.96 -0.43 10.39
CA ARG A 21 7.99 -1.13 11.18
C ARG A 21 7.66 -1.17 12.67
N TRP A 22 7.11 -0.08 13.22
CA TRP A 22 6.79 0.02 14.64
C TRP A 22 5.48 -0.68 14.98
N TYR A 23 4.40 -0.36 14.26
CA TYR A 23 3.05 -0.73 14.65
C TYR A 23 2.52 -1.97 13.94
N ARG A 24 3.10 -2.34 12.78
CA ARG A 24 2.72 -3.52 12.00
C ARG A 24 1.19 -3.67 11.83
N PRO A 25 0.48 -2.63 11.38
CA PRO A 25 -0.95 -2.74 11.11
C PRO A 25 -1.21 -3.87 10.13
N ARG A 26 -2.40 -4.48 10.18
CA ARG A 26 -2.74 -5.58 9.24
C ARG A 26 -2.70 -5.12 7.79
N TYR A 27 -3.22 -3.93 7.52
CA TYR A 27 -3.29 -3.36 6.18
C TYR A 27 -2.77 -1.92 6.15
N MET A 28 -2.19 -1.52 5.02
CA MET A 28 -1.99 -0.13 4.63
C MET A 28 -2.62 0.07 3.24
N LEU A 29 -3.78 0.70 3.20
CA LEU A 29 -4.51 0.97 1.96
C LEU A 29 -4.14 2.37 1.48
N HIS A 30 -3.77 2.51 0.21
CA HIS A 30 -3.45 3.81 -0.40
C HIS A 30 -3.87 3.84 -1.87
N GLY A 31 -3.69 4.99 -2.53
CA GLY A 31 -4.13 5.23 -3.90
C GLY A 31 -3.26 6.30 -4.57
N HIS A 32 -3.90 7.18 -5.34
CA HIS A 32 -3.28 8.31 -6.06
C HIS A 32 -2.39 7.90 -7.25
N VAL A 33 -1.58 6.85 -7.12
CA VAL A 33 -0.82 6.28 -8.24
C VAL A 33 -1.76 5.43 -9.10
N HIS A 34 -2.08 5.90 -10.30
CA HIS A 34 -2.94 5.17 -11.24
C HIS A 34 -2.23 3.93 -11.82
N THR A 35 -2.86 2.77 -11.67
CA THR A 35 -2.33 1.45 -12.08
C THR A 35 -3.09 0.89 -13.29
N TRP A 36 -3.00 1.59 -14.43
CA TRP A 36 -3.65 1.14 -15.67
C TRP A 36 -2.93 -0.05 -16.31
N ASP A 37 -1.61 -0.16 -16.11
CA ASP A 37 -0.86 -1.34 -16.51
C ASP A 37 -1.05 -2.46 -15.48
N ARG A 38 -1.67 -3.57 -15.92
CA ARG A 38 -1.94 -4.76 -15.10
C ARG A 38 -0.68 -5.45 -14.57
N ARG A 39 0.50 -5.12 -15.10
CA ARG A 39 1.79 -5.63 -14.62
C ARG A 39 2.32 -4.85 -13.41
N THR A 40 1.69 -3.71 -13.09
CA THR A 40 2.07 -2.90 -11.94
C THR A 40 1.82 -3.68 -10.64
N ILE A 41 2.83 -3.71 -9.77
CA ILE A 41 2.67 -4.29 -8.43
C ILE A 41 1.73 -3.38 -7.63
N VAL A 42 0.60 -3.94 -7.20
CA VAL A 42 -0.41 -3.24 -6.39
C VAL A 42 -0.52 -3.78 -4.98
N GLU A 43 0.13 -4.91 -4.69
CA GLU A 43 0.14 -5.56 -3.39
C GLU A 43 1.58 -5.87 -2.97
N THR A 44 1.94 -5.50 -1.75
CA THR A 44 3.27 -5.76 -1.18
C THR A 44 3.15 -6.14 0.30
N GLN A 45 3.92 -7.13 0.74
CA GLN A 45 4.07 -7.44 2.17
C GLN A 45 5.29 -6.71 2.76
N TYR A 46 5.10 -6.04 3.90
CA TYR A 46 6.15 -5.28 4.58
C TYR A 46 5.99 -5.33 6.10
N TYR A 47 6.94 -5.96 6.81
CA TYR A 47 6.93 -6.08 8.29
C TYR A 47 5.61 -6.57 8.91
N GLY A 48 4.88 -7.46 8.23
CA GLY A 48 3.58 -7.97 8.69
C GLY A 48 2.39 -7.07 8.37
N THR A 49 2.62 -6.02 7.58
CA THR A 49 1.59 -5.17 6.96
C THR A 49 1.44 -5.52 5.49
N GLN A 50 0.21 -5.80 5.08
CA GLN A 50 -0.15 -5.93 3.67
C GLN A 50 -0.50 -4.55 3.11
N ILE A 51 0.26 -4.10 2.12
CA ILE A 51 0.11 -2.78 1.49
C ILE A 51 -0.62 -2.97 0.17
N LEU A 52 -1.70 -2.22 -0.03
CA LEU A 52 -2.56 -2.30 -1.23
C LEU A 52 -2.67 -0.90 -1.87
N ASN A 53 -2.30 -0.78 -3.15
CA ASN A 53 -2.63 0.38 -3.97
C ASN A 53 -3.99 0.12 -4.66
N ILE A 54 -4.99 0.94 -4.32
CA ILE A 54 -6.38 0.81 -4.76
C ILE A 54 -6.66 1.80 -5.88
N ASN A 55 -7.06 1.26 -7.03
CA ASN A 55 -7.51 2.05 -8.17
C ASN A 55 -8.48 1.23 -9.06
N PRO A 56 -9.77 1.59 -9.19
CA PRO A 56 -10.50 2.63 -8.45
C PRO A 56 -11.09 2.12 -7.12
N MET A 57 -11.35 0.82 -7.00
CA MET A 57 -12.06 0.22 -5.87
C MET A 57 -11.54 -1.19 -5.59
N THR A 58 -11.56 -1.58 -4.32
CA THR A 58 -11.29 -2.95 -3.85
C THR A 58 -12.28 -3.30 -2.75
N ILE A 59 -12.84 -4.52 -2.80
CA ILE A 59 -13.64 -5.09 -1.71
C ILE A 59 -12.71 -5.99 -0.91
N LEU A 60 -12.68 -5.80 0.41
CA LEU A 60 -11.86 -6.57 1.34
C LEU A 60 -12.77 -7.33 2.29
N ASP A 61 -12.73 -8.66 2.20
CA ASP A 61 -13.31 -9.55 3.19
C ASP A 61 -12.31 -9.72 4.34
N ILE A 62 -12.68 -9.29 5.54
CA ILE A 62 -11.77 -9.24 6.70
C ILE A 62 -12.34 -10.08 7.84
N GLU A 63 -11.62 -11.16 8.16
CA GLU A 63 -11.88 -11.95 9.36
C GLU A 63 -11.12 -11.40 10.59
N PRO A 64 -11.68 -11.52 11.81
CA PRO A 64 -10.95 -11.26 13.03
C PRO A 64 -9.63 -12.05 13.09
N ARG A 65 -8.59 -11.46 13.70
CA ARG A 65 -7.39 -12.23 14.02
C ARG A 65 -7.76 -13.12 15.22
N PRO A 66 -7.32 -14.38 15.26
CA PRO A 66 -7.49 -15.20 16.46
C PRO A 66 -6.84 -14.55 17.68
#